data_AF-A0A919XAQ7-F1
#
_entry.id   AF-A0A919XAQ7-F1
#
_cell.length_a   1.000
_cell.length_b   1.000
_cell.length_c   1.000
_cell.angle_alpha   90.00
_cell.angle_beta   90.00
_cell.angle_gamma   90.00
#
_symmetry.space_group_name_H-M   'P 1'
#
loop_
_entity.id
_entity.type
_entity.pdbx_description
1 polymer ?
#
loop_
_entity_poly.entity_id
_entity_poly.type
_entity_poly.pdbx_seq_one_letter_code
_entity_poly.pdbx_strand_id
1 'polypeptide(L)' 'MQRRSYSASEKLTILIEIERGEIGFNAACQKYSIHNPRLWKWQRQYKLNGYKGLENRAQRTNLMLGELAGRALGY' A
#
# COMPACT_ATOMS: atom_id res chain seq x y z
N MET A 1 4.64 -17.54 -1.71
CA MET A 1 3.69 -16.41 -1.90
C MET A 1 4.46 -15.16 -2.26
N GLN A 2 4.33 -14.65 -3.49
CA GLN A 2 5.00 -13.41 -3.89
C GLN A 2 4.41 -12.22 -3.12
N ARG A 3 5.25 -11.45 -2.44
CA ARG A 3 4.86 -10.17 -1.83
C ARG A 3 4.69 -9.14 -2.95
N ARG A 4 3.51 -9.14 -3.58
CA ARG A 4 3.13 -8.05 -4.48
C ARG A 4 3.05 -6.77 -3.64
N SER A 5 3.94 -5.83 -3.92
CA SER A 5 3.94 -4.53 -3.25
C SER A 5 2.93 -3.63 -3.94
N TYR A 6 1.77 -3.43 -3.33
CA TYR A 6 0.79 -2.45 -3.83
C TYR A 6 1.27 -1.04 -3.49
N SER A 7 1.41 -0.21 -4.51
CA SER A 7 1.68 1.22 -4.36
C SER A 7 0.49 1.94 -3.76
N ALA A 8 0.70 3.10 -3.13
CA ALA A 8 -0.38 3.90 -2.53
C ALA A 8 -1.50 4.22 -3.54
N SER A 9 -1.12 4.54 -4.77
CA SER A 9 -2.02 4.78 -5.90
C SER A 9 -2.89 3.57 -6.23
N GLU A 10 -2.30 2.38 -6.40
CA GLU A 10 -3.05 1.14 -6.66
C GLU A 10 -4.07 0.83 -5.56
N LYS A 11 -3.67 0.98 -4.29
CA LYS A 11 -4.59 0.77 -3.17
C LYS A 11 -5.76 1.74 -3.20
N LEU A 12 -5.49 2.99 -3.55
CA LEU A 12 -6.50 4.05 -3.64
C LEU A 12 -7.50 3.76 -4.77
N THR A 13 -7.00 3.41 -5.96
CA THR A 13 -7.84 3.04 -7.10
C THR A 13 -8.79 1.91 -6.73
N ILE A 14 -8.30 0.86 -6.07
CA ILE A 14 -9.11 -0.28 -5.65
C ILE A 14 -10.18 0.15 -4.64
N LEU A 15 -9.82 1.01 -3.68
CA LEU A 15 -10.77 1.53 -2.69
C LEU A 15 -11.87 2.37 -3.35
N ILE A 16 -11.52 3.22 -4.31
CA ILE A 16 -12.47 4.05 -5.06
C ILE A 16 -13.39 3.19 -5.92
N GLU A 17 -12.87 2.16 -6.59
CA GLU A 17 -13.67 1.27 -7.45
C GLU A 17 -14.70 0.45 -6.63
N ILE A 18 -14.31 0.06 -5.41
CA ILE A 18 -15.21 -0.57 -4.44
C ILE A 18 -16.24 0.43 -3.89
N GLU A 19 -15.81 1.64 -3.55
CA GLU A 19 -16.69 2.69 -2.99
C GLU A 19 -17.71 3.21 -4.02
N ARG A 20 -17.31 3.24 -5.30
CA ARG A 20 -18.21 3.50 -6.43
C ARG A 20 -19.24 2.39 -6.66
N GLY A 21 -19.03 1.21 -6.07
CA GLY A 21 -19.90 0.05 -6.27
C GLY A 21 -19.69 -0.65 -7.62
N GLU A 22 -18.63 -0.32 -8.37
CA GLU A 22 -18.31 -0.96 -9.66
C GLU A 22 -17.89 -2.42 -9.46
N ILE A 23 -17.19 -2.71 -8.35
CA ILE A 23 -16.80 -4.06 -7.95
C ILE A 23 -17.04 -4.26 -6.46
N GLY A 24 -17.68 -5.37 -6.09
CA GLY A 24 -17.84 -5.73 -4.67
C GLY A 24 -16.49 -6.04 -4.01
N PHE A 25 -16.41 -5.84 -2.69
CA PHE A 25 -15.21 -6.16 -1.87
C PHE A 25 -14.61 -7.54 -2.18
N ASN A 26 -15.47 -8.54 -2.35
CA ASN A 26 -15.04 -9.91 -2.61
C ASN A 26 -14.49 -10.09 -4.04
N ALA A 27 -15.09 -9.39 -5.02
CA ALA A 27 -14.65 -9.40 -6.41
C ALA A 27 -13.28 -8.69 -6.54
N ALA A 28 -13.11 -7.55 -5.88
CA ALA A 28 -11.82 -6.85 -5.79
C ALA A 28 -10.77 -7.73 -5.07
N CYS A 29 -11.16 -8.43 -4.00
CA CYS A 29 -10.29 -9.36 -3.30
C CYS A 29 -9.79 -10.50 -4.20
N GLN A 30 -10.63 -11.05 -5.09
CA GLN A 30 -10.19 -12.04 -6.08
C GLN A 30 -9.34 -11.42 -7.18
N LYS A 31 -9.85 -10.39 -7.85
CA LYS A 31 -9.21 -9.72 -9.00
C LYS A 31 -7.80 -9.24 -8.67
N TYR A 32 -7.64 -8.64 -7.50
CA TYR A 32 -6.36 -8.11 -7.04
C TYR A 32 -5.63 -9.05 -6.06
N SER A 33 -6.23 -10.20 -5.67
CA SER A 33 -5.67 -11.14 -4.68
C SER A 33 -5.36 -10.50 -3.31
N ILE A 34 -6.29 -9.70 -2.77
CA ILE A 34 -5.99 -8.75 -1.68
C ILE A 34 -6.29 -9.16 -0.24
N HIS A 35 -7.09 -10.14 0.14
CA HIS A 35 -7.55 -10.30 1.54
C HIS A 35 -8.40 -9.14 2.09
N ASN A 36 -9.67 -9.43 2.36
CA ASN A 36 -10.66 -8.51 2.96
C ASN A 36 -10.16 -7.66 4.15
N PRO A 37 -9.48 -8.18 5.19
CA PRO A 37 -9.04 -7.36 6.32
C PRO A 37 -7.99 -6.30 5.93
N ARG A 38 -7.29 -6.50 4.81
CA ARG A 38 -6.28 -5.57 4.30
C ARG A 38 -6.94 -4.30 3.72
N LEU A 39 -8.08 -4.45 3.05
CA LEU A 39 -8.87 -3.32 2.54
C LEU A 39 -9.44 -2.47 3.67
N TRP A 40 -9.97 -3.10 4.73
CA TRP A 40 -10.45 -2.40 5.93
C TRP A 40 -9.35 -1.58 6.58
N LYS A 41 -8.15 -2.17 6.69
CA LYS A 41 -6.97 -1.48 7.20
C LYS A 41 -6.61 -0.28 6.33
N TRP A 42 -6.62 -0.41 5.00
CA TRP A 42 -6.37 0.71 4.09
C TRP A 42 -7.41 1.81 4.20
N GLN A 43 -8.70 1.48 4.28
CA GLN A 43 -9.77 2.47 4.45
C GLN A 43 -9.61 3.26 5.76
N ARG A 44 -9.26 2.55 6.85
CA ARG A 44 -8.97 3.20 8.14
C ARG A 44 -7.72 4.08 8.07
N GLN A 45 -6.64 3.61 7.45
CA GLN A 45 -5.41 4.40 7.26
C GLN A 45 -5.68 5.65 6.40
N TYR A 46 -6.50 5.52 5.36
CA TYR A 46 -6.91 6.63 4.51
C TYR A 46 -7.69 7.68 5.29
N LYS A 47 -8.63 7.25 6.13
CA LYS A 47 -9.44 8.18 6.96
C LYS A 47 -8.61 8.92 8.02
N LEU A 48 -7.56 8.28 8.55
CA LEU A 48 -6.70 8.85 9.61
C LEU A 48 -5.54 9.69 9.06
N ASN A 49 -4.94 9.29 7.94
CA ASN A 49 -3.68 9.86 7.44
C ASN A 49 -3.76 10.31 5.97
N GLY A 50 -4.94 10.22 5.35
CA GLY A 50 -5.14 10.53 3.93
C GLY A 50 -4.30 9.61 3.03
N TYR A 51 -3.90 10.15 1.87
CA TYR A 51 -3.06 9.46 0.90
C TYR A 51 -1.70 9.01 1.46
N LYS A 52 -1.09 9.83 2.35
CA LYS A 52 0.15 9.49 3.07
C LYS A 52 0.00 8.27 3.98
N GLY A 53 -1.21 7.94 4.42
CA GLY A 53 -1.50 6.71 5.17
C GLY A 53 -1.47 5.44 4.32
N LEU A 54 -1.73 5.57 3.02
CA LEU A 54 -1.70 4.46 2.05
C LEU A 54 -0.29 4.19 1.52
N GLU A 55 0.59 5.19 1.54
CA GLU A 55 2.03 5.04 1.34
C GLU A 55 2.60 4.10 2.38
N ASN A 56 2.82 2.87 1.94
CA ASN A 56 3.31 1.81 2.81
C ASN A 56 4.71 2.16 3.28
N ARG A 57 4.88 2.27 4.60
CA ARG A 57 6.16 2.43 5.30
C ARG A 57 7.23 1.40 4.88
N ALA A 58 6.82 0.31 4.21
CA ALA A 58 7.70 -0.70 3.63
C ALA A 58 8.76 -0.14 2.66
N GLN A 59 8.49 0.96 1.95
CA GLN A 59 9.52 1.58 1.09
C GLN A 59 10.50 2.48 1.85
N ARG A 60 10.11 3.06 2.99
CA ARG A 60 11.02 3.89 3.80
C ARG A 60 12.11 3.09 4.49
N THR A 61 11.88 1.80 4.75
CA THR A 61 12.92 0.92 5.33
C THR A 61 14.06 0.60 4.37
N ASN A 62 13.87 0.71 3.04
CA ASN A 62 14.94 0.42 2.09
C ASN A 62 15.74 1.66 1.67
N LEU A 63 15.12 2.85 1.67
CA LEU A 63 15.86 4.08 1.34
C LEU A 63 16.83 4.52 2.45
N MET A 64 16.49 4.35 3.73
CA MET A 64 17.38 4.75 4.83
C MET A 64 18.57 3.80 5.06
N LEU A 65 18.45 2.53 4.69
CA LEU A 65 19.55 1.56 4.81
C LEU A 65 20.58 1.69 3.67
N GLY A 66 20.19 2.22 2.50
CA GLY A 66 21.10 2.50 1.38
C GLY A 66 21.90 3.80 1.55
N GLU A 67 21.28 4.86 2.09
CA GLU A 67 21.95 6.17 2.25
C GLU A 67 22.93 6.22 3.43
N LEU A 68 22.75 5.39 4.47
CA LEU A 68 23.72 5.30 5.56
C LEU A 68 24.93 4.42 5.21
N ALA A 69 24.78 3.43 4.32
CA ALA A 69 25.88 2.58 3.86
C ALA A 69 26.83 3.32 2.89
N GLY A 70 26.30 4.22 2.04
CA GLY A 70 27.11 5.00 1.10
C GLY A 70 27.95 6.11 1.74
N ARG A 71 27.61 6.55 2.95
CA ARG A 71 28.32 7.63 3.66
C ARG A 71 29.41 7.13 4.62
N ALA A 72 29.47 5.82 4.87
CA ALA A 72 30.47 5.19 5.74
C ALA A 72 31.70 4.65 4.99
N LEU A 73 31.70 4.64 3.64
CA LEU A 73 32.82 4.17 2.80
C LEU A 73 33.32 5.24 1.81
N GLY A 74 33.13 6.52 2.13
CA GLY A 74 33.73 7.62 1.37
C GLY A 74 34.97 8.15 2.08
N TYR A 75 36.13 7.65 1.64
CA TYR A 75 37.51 8.15 1.79
C TYR A 75 37.96 8.74 3.14
#